data_AF-A0A4R9XSU2-F1
#
_entry.id   AF-A0A4R9XSU2-F1
#
_cell.length_a   1.000
_cell.length_b   1.000
_cell.length_c   1.000
_cell.angle_alpha   90.00
_cell.angle_beta   90.00
_cell.angle_gamma   90.00
#
_symmetry.space_group_name_H-M   'P 1'
#
loop_
_entity.id
_entity.type
_entity.pdbx_description
1 polymer ?
#
loop_
_entity_poly.entity_id
_entity_poly.type
_entity_poly.pdbx_seq_one_letter_code
_entity_poly.pdbx_strand_id
1 'polypeptide(L)' 'MKARSLPSTVTLPISPIIEMGHLRIALADPSRQLLSVWRKHGFPDGWREGRQAFIATDTVSNWLQGQGVTVRRI' A
#
# COMPACT_ATOMS: atom_id res chain seq x y z
N MET A 1 13.34 -5.04 -9.51
CA MET A 1 13.14 -3.69 -10.07
C MET A 1 12.23 -2.92 -9.13
N LYS A 2 12.64 -1.73 -8.66
CA LYS A 2 11.82 -0.88 -7.78
C LYS A 2 10.63 -0.33 -8.55
N ALA A 3 9.41 -0.48 -8.04
CA ALA A 3 8.24 0.14 -8.63
C ALA A 3 8.42 1.66 -8.65
N ARG A 4 8.16 2.27 -9.81
CA ARG A 4 8.40 3.70 -10.04
C ARG A 4 7.60 4.53 -9.04
N SER A 5 8.20 5.61 -8.54
CA SER A 5 7.53 6.64 -7.72
C SER A 5 6.93 6.18 -6.38
N LEU A 6 7.45 5.12 -5.77
CA LEU A 6 7.14 4.84 -4.36
C LEU A 6 7.85 5.86 -3.43
N PRO A 7 7.18 6.33 -2.37
CA PRO A 7 7.83 7.13 -1.33
C PRO A 7 8.97 6.34 -0.68
N SER A 8 9.99 7.03 -0.17
CA SER A 8 11.12 6.39 0.51
C SER A 8 10.74 5.83 1.88
N THR A 9 9.74 6.44 2.52
CA THR A 9 9.19 6.03 3.82
C THR A 9 7.67 6.08 3.80
N VAL A 10 7.03 5.09 4.40
CA VAL A 10 5.57 5.02 4.58
C VAL A 10 5.27 4.72 6.04
N THR A 11 4.26 5.39 6.60
CA THR A 11 3.75 5.10 7.93
C THR A 11 2.44 4.32 7.79
N LEU A 12 2.38 3.12 8.36
CA LEU A 12 1.20 2.27 8.39
C LEU A 12 0.71 2.08 9.83
N PRO A 13 -0.58 1.80 10.07
CA PRO A 13 -1.08 1.50 11.40
C PRO A 13 -0.55 0.13 11.90
N ILE A 14 -0.54 -0.09 13.22
CA ILE A 14 -0.30 -1.41 13.83
C ILE A 14 -1.45 -2.39 13.55
N SER A 15 -2.66 -1.87 13.25
CA SER A 15 -3.84 -2.67 12.91
C SER A 15 -3.53 -3.73 11.84
N PRO A 16 -4.04 -4.97 11.97
CA PRO A 16 -3.81 -6.05 10.99
C PRO A 16 -4.41 -5.73 9.62
N ILE A 17 -5.39 -4.84 9.57
CA ILE A 17 -6.06 -4.41 8.35
C ILE A 17 -6.04 -2.88 8.25
N ILE A 18 -5.94 -2.38 7.02
CA ILE A 18 -6.05 -0.96 6.70
C ILE A 18 -7.12 -0.77 5.64
N GLU A 19 -7.96 0.25 5.81
CA GLU A 19 -8.92 0.69 4.80
C GLU A 19 -8.15 1.32 3.62
N MET A 20 -8.56 1.02 2.38
CA MET A 20 -7.80 1.40 1.19
C MET A 20 -7.70 2.92 0.98
N GLY A 21 -8.70 3.70 1.39
CA GLY A 21 -8.63 5.16 1.42
C GLY A 21 -7.52 5.68 2.31
N HIS A 22 -7.42 5.17 3.55
CA HIS A 22 -6.30 5.48 4.45
C HIS A 22 -4.95 5.05 3.88
N LEU A 23 -4.89 3.87 3.25
CA LEU A 23 -3.66 3.42 2.59
C LEU A 23 -3.24 4.36 1.46
N ARG A 24 -4.18 4.84 0.64
CA ARG A 24 -3.88 5.79 -0.43
C ARG A 24 -3.27 7.08 0.13
N ILE A 25 -3.83 7.61 1.22
CA ILE A 25 -3.28 8.80 1.88
C ILE A 25 -1.85 8.54 2.35
N ALA A 26 -1.59 7.40 3.00
CA ALA A 26 -0.25 7.00 3.45
C ALA A 26 0.75 6.85 2.28
N LEU A 27 0.27 6.52 1.08
CA LEU A 27 1.05 6.40 -0.15
C LEU A 27 1.09 7.70 -0.99
N ALA A 28 0.76 8.85 -0.39
CA ALA A 28 0.72 10.17 -1.04
C ALA A 28 -0.27 10.25 -2.23
N ASP A 29 -1.43 9.64 -2.05
CA ASP A 29 -2.56 9.58 -2.98
C ASP A 29 -2.18 9.30 -4.45
N PRO A 30 -1.72 8.09 -4.77
CA PRO A 30 -1.22 7.75 -6.10
C PRO A 30 -2.33 7.84 -7.16
N SER A 31 -1.96 8.33 -8.35
CA SER A 31 -2.87 8.36 -9.49
C SER A 31 -3.26 6.95 -9.94
N ARG A 32 -4.39 6.81 -10.66
CA ARG A 32 -4.85 5.52 -11.19
C ARG A 32 -3.82 4.85 -12.10
N GLN A 33 -3.07 5.63 -12.87
CA GLN A 33 -2.01 5.13 -13.74
C GLN A 33 -0.85 4.55 -12.91
N LEU A 34 -0.46 5.23 -11.83
CA LEU A 34 0.60 4.77 -10.95
C LEU A 34 0.20 3.50 -10.19
N LEU A 35 -1.04 3.44 -9.69
CA LEU A 35 -1.60 2.22 -9.11
C LEU A 35 -1.60 1.04 -10.10
N SER A 36 -1.94 1.28 -11.37
CA SER A 36 -1.87 0.26 -12.41
C SER A 36 -0.44 -0.26 -12.63
N VAL A 37 0.57 0.63 -12.59
CA VAL A 37 1.98 0.23 -12.64
C VAL A 37 2.34 -0.63 -11.42
N TRP A 38 1.97 -0.21 -10.21
CA TRP A 38 2.26 -0.97 -8.99
C TRP A 38 1.59 -2.35 -9.00
N ARG A 39 0.35 -2.47 -9.49
CA ARG A 39 -0.32 -3.77 -9.67
C ARG A 39 0.42 -4.70 -10.63
N LYS A 40 0.99 -4.17 -11.72
CA LYS A 40 1.88 -4.96 -12.62
C LYS A 40 3.16 -5.44 -11.93
N HIS A 41 3.56 -4.77 -10.85
CA HIS A 41 4.68 -5.16 -9.99
C HIS A 41 4.23 -5.90 -8.71
N GLY A 42 3.03 -6.48 -8.72
CA GLY A 42 2.54 -7.33 -7.63
C GLY A 42 2.07 -6.58 -6.40
N PHE A 43 1.61 -5.33 -6.53
CA PHE A 43 0.96 -4.62 -5.43
C PHE A 43 -0.20 -5.47 -4.89
N PRO A 44 -0.33 -5.65 -3.56
CA PRO A 44 -1.27 -6.64 -3.04
C PRO A 44 -2.72 -6.25 -3.28
N ASP A 45 -3.55 -7.27 -3.49
CA ASP A 45 -4.98 -7.12 -3.61
C ASP A 45 -5.64 -7.00 -2.23
N GLY A 46 -6.71 -6.21 -2.19
CA GLY A 46 -7.58 -6.10 -1.02
C GLY A 46 -8.89 -6.85 -1.21
N TRP A 47 -9.73 -6.83 -0.19
CA TRP A 47 -11.12 -7.30 -0.26
C TRP A 47 -12.08 -6.15 0.04
N ARG A 48 -13.37 -6.40 -0.18
CA ARG A 48 -14.44 -5.45 0.14
C ARG A 48 -15.33 -6.02 1.22
N GLU A 49 -15.78 -5.15 2.11
CA GLU A 49 -16.79 -5.46 3.10
C GLU A 49 -17.81 -4.31 3.08
N GLY A 50 -18.99 -4.59 2.53
CA GLY A 50 -20.01 -3.58 2.21
C GLY A 50 -19.48 -2.49 1.27
N ARG A 51 -19.52 -1.24 1.72
CA ARG A 51 -19.06 -0.08 0.93
C ARG A 51 -17.56 0.21 1.06
N GLN A 52 -16.87 -0.45 1.99
CA GLN A 52 -15.46 -0.20 2.28
C GLN A 52 -14.57 -1.26 1.64
N ALA A 53 -13.32 -0.89 1.38
CA ALA A 53 -12.29 -1.77 0.84
C ALA A 53 -11.13 -1.83 1.83
N PHE A 54 -10.61 -3.02 2.08
CA PHE A 54 -9.60 -3.31 3.08
C PHE A 54 -8.47 -4.12 2.49
N ILE A 55 -7.31 -4.07 3.15
CA ILE A 55 -6.14 -4.84 2.76
C ILE A 55 -5.32 -5.17 4.01
N ALA A 56 -4.66 -6.33 4.00
CA ALA A 56 -3.86 -6.76 5.13
C ALA A 56 -2.59 -5.90 5.23
N THR A 57 -2.40 -5.27 6.39
CA THR A 57 -1.31 -4.33 6.63
C THR A 57 0.06 -4.98 6.46
N ASP A 58 0.21 -6.22 6.94
CA ASP A 58 1.46 -6.98 6.79
C ASP A 58 1.79 -7.27 5.33
N THR A 59 0.79 -7.58 4.51
CA THR A 59 1.00 -7.86 3.08
C THR A 59 1.50 -6.62 2.34
N VAL A 60 0.93 -5.46 2.64
CA VAL A 60 1.38 -4.18 2.08
C VAL A 60 2.77 -3.81 2.59
N SER A 61 3.01 -3.96 3.90
CA SER A 61 4.30 -3.72 4.53
C SER A 61 5.41 -4.53 3.87
N ASN A 62 5.18 -5.83 3.67
CA ASN A 62 6.15 -6.74 3.06
C ASN A 62 6.42 -6.36 1.60
N TRP A 63 5.38 -6.04 0.83
CA TRP A 63 5.56 -5.60 -0.55
C TRP A 63 6.37 -4.30 -0.62
N LEU A 64 6.03 -3.29 0.19
CA LEU A 64 6.73 -2.01 0.25
C LEU A 64 8.22 -2.19 0.62
N GLN A 65 8.51 -2.99 1.65
CA GLN A 65 9.87 -3.31 2.05
C GLN A 65 10.64 -4.04 0.93
N GLY A 66 9.98 -4.97 0.22
CA GLY A 66 10.54 -5.64 -0.96
C GLY A 66 10.85 -4.67 -2.12
N GLN A 67 10.19 -3.52 -2.17
CA GLN A 67 10.50 -2.42 -3.10
C GLN A 67 11.56 -1.43 -2.57
N GLY A 68 12.13 -1.68 -1.38
CA GLY A 68 13.11 -0.81 -0.74
C GLY A 68 12.50 0.45 -0.10
N VAL A 69 11.24 0.36 0.34
CA VAL A 69 10.56 1.41 1.11
C VAL A 69 10.72 1.14 2.60
N THR A 70 11.04 2.17 3.38
CA THR A 70 11.07 2.06 4.85
C THR A 70 9.65 2.13 5.39
N VAL A 71 9.16 1.08 6.05
CA VAL A 71 7.82 1.07 6.66
C VAL A 71 7.94 1.31 8.15
N ARG A 72 7.24 2.34 8.65
CA ARG A 72 7.10 2.63 10.09
C ARG A 72 5.70 2.25 10.54
N ARG A 73 5.55 1.71 11.75
CA ARG A 73 4.25 1.38 12.34
C ARG A 73 3.89 2.30 13.49
N ILE A 74 2.63 2.75 13.53
CA ILE A 74 2.07 3.63 14.58
C ILE A 74 0.73 3.11 15.09
#